data_AF-A0A822ASU5-F1
#
_entry.id   AF-A0A822ASU5-F1
#
_cell.length_a   1.000
_cell.length_b   1.000
_cell.length_c   1.000
_cell.angle_alpha   90.00
_cell.angle_beta   90.00
_cell.angle_gamma   90.00
#
_symmetry.space_group_name_H-M   'P 1'
#
loop_
_entity.id
_entity.type
_entity.pdbx_description
1 polymer ?
#
loop_
_entity_poly.entity_id
_entity_poly.type
_entity_poly.pdbx_seq_one_letter_code
_entity_poly.pdbx_strand_id
1 'polypeptide(L)'
;MGEIKRPLGLTLNRSSLVHRHFSIGYLCLHSFMYDEANNAFDFAIAIDSTFVEAYIGKMLSCKQALWAHTDFDCGLSVYNNTRTLNSSLMTPLQKQLISTVYQWYYYNPNVTAGEDAFLSSMRNLSVNYPNETDIHVLLGLALLNVAEHQSQMEPAEMKEARIV
;
A
#
# COMPACT_ATOMS: atom_id res chain seq x y z
N MET A 1 -16.90 -19.85 -15.06
CA MET A 1 -16.14 -18.62 -14.74
C MET A 1 -15.41 -18.89 -13.44
N GLY A 2 -14.09 -19.04 -13.48
CA GLY A 2 -13.30 -19.28 -12.27
C GLY A 2 -13.20 -18.00 -11.44
N GLU A 3 -13.34 -18.12 -10.11
CA GLU A 3 -13.05 -17.04 -9.18
C GLU A 3 -11.61 -16.59 -9.37
N ILE A 4 -11.41 -15.39 -9.91
CA ILE A 4 -10.09 -14.80 -9.97
C ILE A 4 -9.87 -14.12 -8.63
N LYS A 5 -9.12 -14.77 -7.74
CA LYS A 5 -8.52 -14.08 -6.59
C LYS A 5 -7.67 -12.94 -7.13
N ARG A 6 -8.04 -11.71 -6.80
CA ARG A 6 -7.33 -10.49 -7.16
C ARG A 6 -7.05 -9.71 -5.85
N PRO A 7 -6.51 -8.48 -5.89
CA PRO A 7 -5.62 -7.94 -4.87
C PRO A 7 -6.12 -7.99 -3.42
N LEU A 8 -5.19 -8.06 -2.45
CA LEU A 8 -5.44 -8.14 -1.01
C LEU A 8 -6.30 -9.33 -0.54
N GLY A 9 -6.29 -10.44 -1.28
CA GLY A 9 -7.11 -11.61 -0.99
C GLY A 9 -8.60 -11.41 -1.29
N LEU A 10 -8.96 -10.38 -2.06
CA LEU A 10 -10.34 -10.07 -2.40
C LEU A 10 -10.84 -10.86 -3.62
N THR A 11 -12.06 -11.35 -3.50
CA THR A 11 -12.88 -11.69 -4.66
C THR A 11 -13.57 -10.42 -5.16
N LEU A 12 -13.08 -9.84 -6.25
CA LEU A 12 -13.68 -8.63 -6.82
C LEU A 12 -14.98 -8.95 -7.54
N ASN A 13 -16.11 -8.57 -6.95
CA ASN A 13 -17.40 -8.62 -7.62
C ASN A 13 -17.62 -7.35 -8.46
N ARG A 14 -17.34 -7.42 -9.77
CA ARG A 14 -17.48 -6.28 -10.71
C ARG A 14 -18.88 -5.69 -10.83
N SER A 15 -19.92 -6.39 -10.35
CA SER A 15 -21.30 -5.87 -10.32
C SER A 15 -21.56 -4.90 -9.18
N SER A 16 -20.79 -4.99 -8.10
CA SER A 16 -20.89 -4.11 -6.93
C SER A 16 -20.18 -2.78 -7.17
N LEU A 17 -20.84 -1.67 -6.81
CA LEU A 17 -20.29 -0.32 -6.96
C LEU A 17 -19.02 -0.10 -6.12
N VAL A 18 -18.98 -0.58 -4.88
CA VAL A 18 -17.78 -0.46 -4.02
C VAL A 18 -16.58 -1.17 -4.66
N HIS A 19 -16.77 -2.39 -5.16
CA HIS A 19 -15.71 -3.14 -5.83
C HIS A 19 -15.25 -2.49 -7.14
N ARG A 20 -16.15 -1.80 -7.88
CA ARG A 20 -15.76 -1.04 -9.08
C ARG A 20 -14.86 0.13 -8.72
N HIS A 21 -15.26 0.97 -7.76
CA HIS A 21 -14.45 2.11 -7.32
C HIS A 21 -13.12 1.67 -6.72
N PHE A 22 -13.12 0.63 -5.88
CA PHE A 22 -11.88 0.04 -5.37
C PHE A 22 -10.97 -0.45 -6.51
N SER A 23 -11.52 -1.12 -7.53
CA SER A 23 -10.73 -1.61 -8.67
C SER A 23 -10.10 -0.47 -9.47
N ILE A 24 -10.82 0.65 -9.62
CA ILE A 24 -10.29 1.86 -10.27
C ILE A 24 -9.13 2.41 -9.44
N GLY A 25 -9.33 2.61 -8.13
CA GLY A 25 -8.28 3.14 -7.27
C GLY A 25 -7.02 2.26 -7.26
N TYR A 26 -7.22 0.94 -7.23
CA TYR A 26 -6.13 -0.02 -7.30
C TYR A 26 -5.38 0.05 -8.65
N LEU A 27 -6.08 0.16 -9.78
CA LEU A 27 -5.43 0.34 -11.09
C LEU A 27 -4.65 1.65 -11.17
N CYS A 28 -5.21 2.73 -10.61
CA CYS A 28 -4.56 4.02 -10.51
C CYS A 28 -3.28 3.94 -9.66
N LEU A 29 -3.29 3.23 -8.52
CA LEU A 29 -2.08 2.99 -7.72
C LEU A 29 -0.97 2.32 -8.55
N HIS A 30 -1.31 1.26 -9.29
CA HIS A 30 -0.37 0.55 -10.17
C HIS A 30 0.13 1.41 -11.35
N SER A 31 -0.64 2.42 -11.73
CA SER A 31 -0.29 3.38 -12.78
C SER A 31 0.31 4.66 -12.22
N PHE A 32 0.56 4.71 -10.91
CA PHE A 32 1.10 5.87 -10.20
C PHE A 32 0.26 7.16 -10.31
N MET A 33 -1.05 7.00 -10.52
CA MET A 33 -2.04 8.05 -10.54
C MET A 33 -2.61 8.24 -9.12
N TYR A 34 -1.83 8.86 -8.23
CA TYR A 34 -2.12 8.89 -6.79
C TYR A 34 -3.37 9.69 -6.41
N ASP A 35 -3.62 10.81 -7.09
CA ASP A 35 -4.79 11.65 -6.82
C ASP A 35 -6.07 10.94 -7.26
N GLU A 36 -6.05 10.31 -8.43
CA GLU A 36 -7.15 9.50 -8.92
C GLU A 36 -7.38 8.25 -8.07
N ALA A 37 -6.30 7.63 -7.56
CA ALA A 37 -6.39 6.53 -6.62
C ALA A 37 -7.09 6.96 -5.32
N ASN A 38 -6.64 8.06 -4.71
CA ASN A 38 -7.25 8.64 -3.51
C ASN A 38 -8.75 8.91 -3.70
N ASN A 39 -9.12 9.60 -4.80
CA ASN A 39 -10.51 9.89 -5.12
C ASN A 39 -11.36 8.62 -5.28
N ALA A 40 -10.84 7.61 -5.96
CA ALA A 40 -11.55 6.35 -6.18
C ALA A 40 -11.75 5.56 -4.87
N PHE A 41 -10.76 5.56 -3.97
CA PHE A 41 -10.91 4.95 -2.65
C PHE A 41 -11.90 5.73 -1.77
N ASP A 42 -11.93 7.06 -1.85
CA ASP A 42 -12.94 7.86 -1.15
C ASP A 42 -14.35 7.53 -1.60
N PHE A 43 -14.58 7.34 -2.90
CA PHE A 43 -15.87 6.87 -3.39
C PHE A 43 -16.22 5.48 -2.87
N ALA A 44 -15.24 4.55 -2.83
CA ALA A 44 -15.47 3.21 -2.29
C ALA A 44 -15.86 3.26 -0.80
N ILE A 45 -15.17 4.07 0.01
CA ILE A 45 -15.46 4.29 1.43
C ILE A 45 -16.83 4.95 1.63
N ALA A 46 -17.20 5.92 0.79
CA ALA A 46 -18.50 6.58 0.87
C ALA A 46 -19.66 5.63 0.54
N ILE A 47 -19.44 4.67 -0.35
CA ILE A 47 -20.44 3.64 -0.70
C ILE A 47 -20.57 2.60 0.41
N ASP A 48 -19.44 2.16 0.96
CA ASP A 48 -19.37 1.19 2.05
C ASP A 48 -18.22 1.53 3.00
N SER A 49 -18.57 2.16 4.12
CA SER A 49 -17.59 2.55 5.14
C SER A 49 -16.99 1.35 5.87
N THR A 50 -17.50 0.13 5.67
CA THR A 50 -16.94 -1.10 6.23
C THR A 50 -15.96 -1.79 5.28
N PHE A 51 -15.76 -1.25 4.07
CA PHE A 51 -14.86 -1.81 3.06
C PHE A 51 -13.39 -1.47 3.36
N VAL A 52 -12.79 -2.28 4.23
CA VAL A 52 -11.46 -2.07 4.83
C VAL A 52 -10.35 -1.86 3.80
N GLU A 53 -10.41 -2.56 2.67
CA GLU A 53 -9.38 -2.50 1.64
C GLU A 53 -9.29 -1.13 0.97
N ALA A 54 -10.39 -0.38 0.89
CA ALA A 54 -10.33 0.99 0.38
C ALA A 54 -9.54 1.91 1.32
N TYR A 55 -9.60 1.69 2.63
CA TYR A 55 -8.75 2.42 3.58
C TYR A 55 -7.28 2.03 3.43
N ILE A 56 -6.96 0.74 3.27
CA ILE A 56 -5.59 0.28 3.01
C ILE A 56 -5.06 0.89 1.71
N GLY A 57 -5.85 0.84 0.63
CA GLY A 57 -5.51 1.44 -0.66
C GLY A 57 -5.28 2.94 -0.56
N LYS A 58 -6.15 3.65 0.18
CA LYS A 58 -5.99 5.09 0.43
C LYS A 58 -4.74 5.41 1.24
N MET A 59 -4.42 4.60 2.25
CA MET A 59 -3.14 4.72 2.96
C MET A 59 -1.96 4.49 2.02
N LEU A 60 -2.04 3.56 1.07
CA LEU A 60 -0.97 3.35 0.08
C LEU A 60 -0.83 4.55 -0.87
N SER A 61 -1.91 5.24 -1.25
CA SER A 61 -1.83 6.42 -2.13
C SER A 61 -1.27 7.68 -1.45
N CYS A 62 -1.28 7.76 -0.12
CA CYS A 62 -0.59 8.84 0.61
C CYS A 62 0.96 8.71 0.57
N LYS A 63 1.51 7.57 0.11
CA LYS A 63 2.96 7.36 -0.06
C LYS A 63 3.29 7.18 -1.54
N GLN A 64 3.98 8.16 -2.10
CA GLN A 64 4.51 8.09 -3.47
C GLN A 64 5.92 7.48 -3.42
N ALA A 65 5.99 6.18 -3.16
CA ALA A 65 7.22 5.49 -2.81
C ALA A 65 8.36 5.61 -3.84
N LEU A 66 8.05 5.77 -5.14
CA LEU A 66 9.04 5.96 -6.21
C LEU A 66 9.48 7.42 -6.41
N TRP A 67 8.85 8.37 -5.73
CA TRP A 67 9.11 9.80 -5.84
C TRP A 67 9.64 10.40 -4.52
N ALA A 68 10.06 9.55 -3.59
CA ALA A 68 10.53 9.94 -2.26
C ALA A 68 9.58 10.93 -1.52
N HIS A 69 8.28 10.86 -1.81
CA HIS A 69 7.28 11.74 -1.22
C HIS A 69 6.32 10.97 -0.31
N THR A 70 6.14 11.47 0.91
CA THR A 70 5.24 10.91 1.91
C THR A 70 4.33 12.02 2.42
N ASP A 71 3.02 11.89 2.22
CA ASP A 71 2.02 12.72 2.86
C ASP A 71 1.64 12.11 4.22
N PHE A 72 2.34 12.57 5.26
CA PHE A 72 2.14 12.08 6.63
C PHE A 72 0.74 12.39 7.17
N ASP A 73 0.21 13.57 6.88
CA ASP A 73 -1.10 14.00 7.40
C ASP A 73 -2.23 13.18 6.76
N CYS A 74 -2.15 12.94 5.45
CA CYS A 74 -3.04 12.02 4.73
C CYS A 74 -3.01 10.62 5.36
N GLY A 75 -1.81 10.03 5.50
CA GLY A 75 -1.65 8.67 6.02
C GLY A 75 -2.17 8.50 7.45
N LEU A 76 -1.84 9.45 8.34
CA LEU A 76 -2.32 9.46 9.73
C LEU A 76 -3.84 9.65 9.82
N SER A 77 -4.40 10.55 9.01
CA SER A 77 -5.85 10.77 8.97
C SER A 77 -6.60 9.51 8.54
N VAL A 78 -6.14 8.81 7.50
CA VAL A 78 -6.79 7.59 7.03
C VAL A 78 -6.62 6.47 8.06
N TYR A 79 -5.44 6.32 8.66
CA TYR A 79 -5.22 5.35 9.73
C TYR A 79 -6.19 5.56 10.91
N ASN A 80 -6.38 6.81 11.34
CA ASN A 80 -7.32 7.11 12.42
C ASN A 80 -8.76 6.70 12.09
N ASN A 81 -9.19 6.84 10.83
CA ASN A 81 -10.49 6.34 10.39
C ASN A 81 -10.58 4.80 10.45
N THR A 82 -9.49 4.07 10.22
CA THR A 82 -9.50 2.60 10.40
C THR A 82 -9.76 2.17 11.85
N ARG A 83 -9.41 3.01 12.83
CA ARG A 83 -9.60 2.73 14.25
C ARG A 83 -11.06 2.85 14.70
N THR A 84 -11.90 3.53 13.93
CA THR A 84 -13.35 3.63 14.20
C THR A 84 -14.13 2.44 13.62
N LEU A 85 -13.49 1.62 12.79
CA LEU A 85 -14.11 0.43 12.20
C LEU A 85 -14.26 -0.68 13.24
N ASN A 86 -15.28 -1.52 13.06
CA ASN A 86 -15.47 -2.69 13.90
C ASN A 86 -14.37 -3.73 13.62
N SER A 87 -13.42 -3.86 14.54
CA SER A 87 -12.29 -4.78 14.40
C SER A 87 -12.69 -6.26 14.30
N SER A 88 -13.89 -6.63 14.74
CA SER A 88 -14.43 -7.99 14.59
C SER A 88 -14.79 -8.33 13.14
N LEU A 89 -14.97 -7.34 12.27
CA LEU A 89 -15.27 -7.54 10.85
C LEU A 89 -14.01 -7.65 9.99
N MET A 90 -12.83 -7.38 10.55
CA MET A 90 -11.57 -7.43 9.81
C MET A 90 -10.90 -8.80 9.90
N THR A 91 -10.38 -9.27 8.77
CA THR A 91 -9.53 -10.46 8.71
C THR A 91 -8.19 -10.20 9.40
N PRO A 92 -7.47 -11.25 9.83
CA PRO A 92 -6.13 -11.10 10.37
C PRO A 92 -5.16 -10.39 9.41
N LEU A 93 -5.26 -10.69 8.11
CA LEU A 93 -4.41 -10.08 7.08
C LEU A 93 -4.67 -8.57 6.97
N GLN A 94 -5.93 -8.14 6.92
CA GLN A 94 -6.30 -6.72 6.86
C GLN A 94 -5.74 -5.94 8.07
N LYS A 95 -5.85 -6.49 9.28
CA LYS A 95 -5.30 -5.86 10.49
C LYS A 95 -3.78 -5.69 10.42
N GLN A 96 -3.10 -6.73 9.96
CA GLN A 96 -1.64 -6.71 9.80
C GLN A 96 -1.21 -5.74 8.71
N LEU A 97 -1.92 -5.67 7.58
CA LEU A 97 -1.66 -4.72 6.50
C LEU A 97 -1.85 -3.28 6.95
N ILE A 98 -2.95 -2.94 7.64
CA ILE A 98 -3.15 -1.61 8.22
C ILE A 98 -1.96 -1.23 9.10
N SER A 99 -1.57 -2.13 10.00
CA SER A 99 -0.45 -1.90 10.93
C SER A 99 0.90 -1.78 10.21
N THR A 100 1.06 -2.50 9.09
CA THR A 100 2.28 -2.49 8.26
C THR A 100 2.38 -1.19 7.47
N VAL A 101 1.34 -0.80 6.73
CA VAL A 101 1.31 0.45 5.96
C VAL A 101 1.42 1.67 6.88
N TYR A 102 0.84 1.59 8.09
CA TYR A 102 0.98 2.62 9.11
C TYR A 102 2.43 2.93 9.50
N GLN A 103 3.37 1.98 9.35
CA GLN A 103 4.78 2.22 9.71
C GLN A 103 5.39 3.39 8.93
N TRP A 104 5.00 3.62 7.68
CA TRP A 104 5.46 4.79 6.92
C TRP A 104 5.12 6.12 7.61
N TYR A 105 4.02 6.17 8.34
CA TYR A 105 3.49 7.39 8.94
C TYR A 105 3.85 7.54 10.42
N TYR A 106 3.99 6.41 11.13
CA TYR A 106 4.32 6.39 12.55
C TYR A 106 5.65 7.08 12.87
N TYR A 107 6.65 6.91 12.01
CA TYR A 107 7.99 7.43 12.23
C TYR A 107 8.19 8.89 11.80
N ASN A 108 7.12 9.66 11.54
CA ASN A 108 7.20 11.07 11.14
C ASN A 108 8.16 11.89 12.05
N PRO A 109 9.14 12.64 11.51
CA PRO A 109 9.46 12.85 10.07
C PRO A 109 10.55 11.92 9.51
N ASN A 110 10.96 10.88 10.24
CA ASN A 110 11.98 9.94 9.81
C ASN A 110 11.44 8.92 8.79
N VAL A 111 11.48 9.32 7.52
CA VAL A 111 11.02 8.52 6.36
C VAL A 111 11.74 7.17 6.30
N THR A 112 13.07 7.16 6.38
CA THR A 112 13.87 5.92 6.27
C THR A 112 13.53 4.90 7.35
N ALA A 113 13.34 5.34 8.60
CA ALA A 113 12.91 4.44 9.67
C ALA A 113 11.53 3.82 9.40
N GLY A 114 10.60 4.59 8.83
CA GLY A 114 9.29 4.10 8.41
C GLY A 114 9.37 3.09 7.28
N GLU A 115 10.25 3.30 6.31
CA GLU A 115 10.46 2.39 5.18
C GLU A 115 11.16 1.09 5.58
N ASP A 116 12.17 1.16 6.45
CA ASP A 116 12.81 -0.01 7.05
C ASP A 116 11.83 -0.85 7.89
N ALA A 117 10.98 -0.18 8.67
CA ALA A 117 9.93 -0.84 9.44
C ALA A 117 8.88 -1.49 8.53
N PHE A 118 8.43 -0.79 7.47
CA PHE A 118 7.52 -1.34 6.46
C PHE A 118 8.12 -2.57 5.77
N LEU A 119 9.38 -2.49 5.31
CA LEU A 119 10.09 -3.62 4.69
C LEU A 119 10.17 -4.83 5.62
N SER A 120 10.52 -4.60 6.89
CA SER A 120 10.61 -5.66 7.89
C SER A 120 9.27 -6.35 8.12
N SER A 121 8.19 -5.57 8.24
CA SER A 121 6.83 -6.11 8.35
C SER A 121 6.38 -6.86 7.09
N MET A 122 6.69 -6.33 5.89
CA MET A 122 6.36 -6.98 4.63
C MET A 122 7.07 -8.33 4.44
N ARG A 123 8.33 -8.46 4.90
CA ARG A 123 9.05 -9.76 4.91
C ARG A 123 8.36 -10.79 5.80
N ASN A 124 7.84 -10.37 6.94
CA ASN A 124 7.10 -11.27 7.82
C ASN A 124 5.77 -11.70 7.17
N LEU A 125 5.04 -10.74 6.60
CA LEU A 125 3.81 -11.03 5.85
C LEU A 125 4.03 -11.98 4.69
N SER A 126 5.11 -11.84 3.91
CA SER A 126 5.37 -12.73 2.77
C SER A 126 5.61 -14.18 3.18
N VAL A 127 6.15 -14.40 4.39
CA VAL A 127 6.32 -15.74 4.95
C VAL A 127 4.99 -16.31 5.44
N ASN A 128 4.16 -15.50 6.10
CA ASN A 128 2.87 -15.94 6.65
C ASN A 128 1.78 -16.11 5.59
N TYR A 129 1.88 -15.37 4.48
CA TYR A 129 0.90 -15.34 3.39
C TYR A 129 1.57 -15.61 2.04
N PRO A 130 2.22 -16.79 1.84
CA PRO A 130 3.05 -17.04 0.66
C PRO A 130 2.26 -17.09 -0.65
N ASN A 131 0.94 -17.31 -0.59
CA ASN A 131 0.08 -17.39 -1.76
C ASN A 131 -0.63 -16.06 -2.10
N GLU A 132 -0.43 -15.01 -1.30
CA GLU A 132 -1.04 -13.70 -1.53
C GLU A 132 -0.15 -12.85 -2.43
N THR A 133 -0.46 -12.78 -3.72
CA THR A 133 0.33 -12.05 -4.73
C THR A 133 0.64 -10.62 -4.33
N ASP A 134 -0.33 -9.92 -3.77
CA ASP A 134 -0.19 -8.52 -3.36
C ASP A 134 0.83 -8.30 -2.24
N ILE A 135 0.98 -9.28 -1.36
CA ILE A 135 2.01 -9.21 -0.31
C ILE A 135 3.39 -9.21 -0.97
N HIS A 136 3.59 -10.02 -2.00
CA HIS A 136 4.85 -10.04 -2.74
C HIS A 136 5.06 -8.79 -3.60
N VAL A 137 3.99 -8.23 -4.17
CA VAL A 137 4.06 -6.94 -4.90
C VAL A 137 4.48 -5.81 -3.96
N LEU A 138 3.84 -5.69 -2.80
CA LEU A 138 4.16 -4.68 -1.80
C LEU A 138 5.58 -4.89 -1.20
N LEU A 139 6.03 -6.14 -1.05
CA LEU A 139 7.41 -6.44 -0.67
C LEU A 139 8.40 -5.98 -1.75
N GLY A 140 8.09 -6.20 -3.03
CA GLY A 140 8.87 -5.69 -4.15
C GLY A 140 8.98 -4.16 -4.12
N LEU A 141 7.87 -3.47 -3.86
CA LEU A 141 7.86 -2.01 -3.69
C LEU A 141 8.73 -1.56 -2.50
N ALA A 142 8.65 -2.26 -1.36
CA ALA A 142 9.47 -1.98 -0.18
C ALA A 142 10.98 -2.10 -0.49
N LEU A 143 11.36 -3.15 -1.22
CA LEU A 143 12.75 -3.38 -1.62
C LEU A 143 13.25 -2.29 -2.57
N LEU A 144 12.44 -1.89 -3.56
CA LEU A 144 12.79 -0.80 -4.48
C LEU A 144 13.02 0.51 -3.72
N ASN A 145 12.10 0.84 -2.82
CA ASN A 145 12.15 2.08 -2.06
C ASN A 145 13.36 2.13 -1.11
N VAL A 146 13.73 1.04 -0.43
CA VAL A 146 14.96 1.01 0.40
C VAL A 146 16.25 0.98 -0.46
N ALA A 147 16.24 0.32 -1.63
CA ALA A 147 17.39 0.31 -2.53
C ALA A 147 17.71 1.72 -3.06
N GLU A 148 16.69 2.55 -3.32
CA GLU A 148 16.87 3.95 -3.71
C GLU A 148 17.64 4.76 -2.65
N HIS A 149 17.31 4.59 -1.37
CA HIS A 149 18.04 5.23 -0.26
C HIS A 149 19.50 4.80 -0.21
N GLN A 150 19.76 3.51 -0.40
CA GLN A 150 21.12 2.99 -0.45
C GLN A 150 21.87 3.45 -1.71
N SER A 151 21.15 3.72 -2.80
CA SER A 151 21.67 4.28 -4.06
C SER A 151 21.98 5.78 -4.00
N GLN A 152 21.65 6.48 -2.89
CA GLN A 152 22.28 7.78 -2.60
C GLN A 152 23.80 7.64 -2.39
N MET A 153 24.32 6.42 -2.22
CA MET A 153 25.61 6.03 -2.77
C MET A 153 25.39 5.45 -4.17
N GLU A 154 25.68 6.24 -5.21
CA GLU A 154 25.55 5.83 -6.62
C GLU A 154 26.06 4.37 -6.82
N PRO A 155 25.19 3.42 -7.24
CA PRO A 155 25.55 2.02 -7.41
C PRO A 155 26.78 1.89 -8.33
N ALA A 156 27.69 0.96 -8.02
CA ALA A 156 28.94 0.82 -8.77
C ALA A 156 28.68 0.62 -10.27
N GLU A 157 27.62 -0.12 -10.60
CA GLU A 157 27.17 -0.40 -11.96
C GLU A 157 26.67 0.85 -12.70
N MET A 158 26.09 1.82 -11.98
CA MET A 158 25.68 3.11 -12.56
C MET A 158 26.86 4.07 -12.74
N LYS A 159 27.88 4.02 -11.88
CA LYS A 159 29.15 4.75 -12.07
C LYS A 159 29.88 4.29 -13.33
N GLU A 160 29.95 2.98 -13.54
CA GLU A 160 30.62 2.40 -14.70
C GLU A 160 29.92 2.77 -16.02
N ALA A 161 28.59 2.91 -16.02
CA ALA A 161 27.81 3.30 -17.19
C ALA A 161 27.93 4.78 -17.60
N ARG A 162 28.52 5.64 -16.75
CA ARG A 162 28.70 7.07 -17.01
C ARG A 162 29.94 7.42 -17.82
N ILE A 163 30.82 6.45 -18.03
CA ILE A 163 32.02 6.61 -18.88
C ILE A 163 31.68 6.04 -20.26
N VAL A 164 31.00 6.84 -21.08
CA VAL A 164 30.96 6.70 -22.54
C VAL A 164 31.13 8.08 -23.16
#